data_AF-E5FYP9-F1
#
_entry.id   AF-E5FYP9-F1
#
_cell.length_a   1.000
_cell.length_b   1.000
_cell.length_c   1.000
_cell.angle_alpha   90.00
_cell.angle_beta   90.00
_cell.angle_gamma   90.00
#
_symmetry.space_group_name_H-M   'P 1'
#
loop_
_entity.id
_entity.type
_entity.pdbx_description
1 polymer ?
#
loop_
_entity_poly.entity_id
_entity_poly.type
_entity_poly.pdbx_seq_one_letter_code
_entity_poly.pdbx_strand_id
1 'polypeptide(L)'
;HVEYQTETRHYAHVDCPGHADYIKNMITGAAQMDGAILVVAATDGPMPQTKEHVLLARQVGVPYIVVALNKADMVDDEEILELVELEVRELLSEYEFPGDDLPVVKVSALKALEGDKEWGQSVLDLMKAVDENIPQPERDVDKPFLMPIEDVFTITGRGTVVTGRIERGILKVNETVDIVGIKTEKTTTTVTGIEMFRKLLNE
;
A
#
# COMPACT_ATOMS: atom_id res chain seq x y z
N HIS A 1 0.03 -0.08 -9.89
CA HIS A 1 1.00 0.48 -8.92
C HIS A 1 1.42 1.86 -9.42
N VAL A 2 1.59 2.83 -8.53
CA VAL A 2 2.14 4.17 -8.81
C VAL A 2 3.35 4.38 -7.90
N GLU A 3 4.42 5.00 -8.42
CA GLU A 3 5.57 5.40 -7.61
C GLU A 3 5.54 6.90 -7.31
N TYR A 4 5.95 7.27 -6.11
CA TYR A 4 6.19 8.66 -5.71
C TYR A 4 7.16 8.68 -4.53
N GLN A 5 7.64 9.86 -4.16
CA GLN A 5 8.62 10.00 -3.07
C GLN A 5 8.32 11.23 -2.22
N THR A 6 8.61 11.12 -0.94
CA THR A 6 8.77 12.26 -0.04
C THR A 6 10.26 12.63 0.04
N GLU A 7 10.61 13.59 0.88
CA GLU A 7 12.03 13.93 1.11
C GLU A 7 12.81 12.78 1.75
N THR A 8 12.13 11.91 2.50
CA THR A 8 12.78 10.86 3.30
C THR A 8 12.61 9.46 2.74
N ARG A 9 11.58 9.22 1.91
CA ARG A 9 11.15 7.87 1.52
C ARG A 9 10.69 7.79 0.07
N HIS A 10 10.83 6.60 -0.49
CA HIS A 10 10.28 6.22 -1.80
C HIS A 10 9.15 5.23 -1.61
N TYR A 11 8.02 5.49 -2.26
CA TYR A 11 6.78 4.75 -2.11
C TYR A 11 6.40 4.03 -3.39
N ALA A 12 5.92 2.79 -3.24
CA ALA A 12 5.16 2.08 -4.24
C ALA A 12 3.73 1.94 -3.72
N HIS A 13 2.78 2.59 -4.40
CA HIS A 13 1.37 2.63 -4.01
C HIS A 13 0.57 1.67 -4.87
N VAL A 14 -0.24 0.83 -4.22
CA VAL A 14 -1.19 -0.07 -4.86
C VAL A 14 -2.60 0.41 -4.52
N ASP A 15 -3.40 0.69 -5.55
CA ASP A 15 -4.81 1.03 -5.35
C ASP A 15 -5.62 -0.28 -5.28
N CYS A 16 -6.33 -0.47 -4.16
CA CYS A 16 -7.14 -1.65 -3.89
C CYS A 16 -8.63 -1.30 -4.06
N PRO A 17 -9.29 -1.80 -5.12
CA PRO A 17 -10.68 -1.45 -5.38
C PRO A 17 -11.61 -2.02 -4.31
N GLY A 18 -12.60 -1.24 -3.90
CA GLY A 18 -13.49 -1.63 -2.80
C GLY A 18 -14.72 -2.47 -3.12
N HIS A 19 -14.81 -2.97 -4.34
CA HIS A 19 -15.89 -3.88 -4.70
C HIS A 19 -15.52 -5.31 -4.32
N ALA A 20 -16.50 -6.10 -3.87
CA ALA A 20 -16.33 -7.50 -3.49
C ALA A 20 -15.63 -8.37 -4.56
N ASP A 21 -15.79 -8.00 -5.84
CA ASP A 21 -15.16 -8.69 -6.98
C ASP A 21 -13.64 -8.51 -7.05
N TYR A 22 -13.09 -7.48 -6.40
CA TYR A 22 -11.65 -7.17 -6.40
C TYR A 22 -10.95 -7.56 -5.10
N ILE A 23 -11.64 -8.22 -4.17
CA ILE A 23 -11.05 -8.76 -2.93
C ILE A 23 -9.86 -9.67 -3.24
N LYS A 24 -9.88 -10.40 -4.37
CA LYS A 24 -8.74 -11.23 -4.80
C LYS A 24 -7.46 -10.42 -5.00
N ASN A 25 -7.58 -9.25 -5.63
CA ASN A 25 -6.43 -8.36 -5.87
C ASN A 25 -5.94 -7.73 -4.57
N MET A 26 -6.87 -7.46 -3.65
CA MET A 26 -6.53 -7.03 -2.29
C MET A 26 -5.79 -8.12 -1.53
N ILE A 27 -6.23 -9.39 -1.57
CA ILE A 27 -5.57 -10.49 -0.85
C ILE A 27 -4.12 -10.70 -1.33
N THR A 28 -3.87 -10.65 -2.65
CA THR A 28 -2.51 -10.83 -3.18
C THR A 28 -1.62 -9.61 -2.96
N GLY A 29 -2.17 -8.39 -3.02
CA GLY A 29 -1.41 -7.15 -2.84
C GLY A 29 -1.22 -6.72 -1.38
N ALA A 30 -2.20 -6.96 -0.51
CA ALA A 30 -2.19 -6.51 0.87
C ALA A 30 -1.31 -7.35 1.80
N ALA A 31 -1.03 -8.61 1.42
CA ALA A 31 -0.07 -9.46 2.14
C ALA A 31 1.34 -8.86 2.23
N GLN A 32 1.64 -7.85 1.40
CA GLN A 32 2.94 -7.19 1.34
C GLN A 32 2.86 -5.69 1.67
N MET A 33 1.74 -5.19 2.22
CA MET A 33 1.64 -3.77 2.57
C MET A 33 2.33 -3.51 3.91
N ASP A 34 3.31 -2.61 3.90
CA ASP A 34 3.93 -2.09 5.13
C ASP A 34 2.96 -1.18 5.92
N GLY A 35 1.92 -0.68 5.24
CA GLY A 35 0.75 -0.05 5.85
C GLY A 35 -0.22 0.44 4.77
N ALA A 36 -1.38 0.93 5.19
CA ALA A 36 -2.46 1.34 4.30
C ALA A 36 -2.96 2.75 4.58
N ILE A 37 -3.47 3.41 3.53
CA ILE A 37 -4.23 4.66 3.66
C ILE A 37 -5.72 4.32 3.52
N LEU A 38 -6.47 4.44 4.61
CA LEU A 38 -7.93 4.25 4.60
C LEU A 38 -8.60 5.55 4.20
N VAL A 39 -9.18 5.58 3.00
CA VAL A 39 -9.91 6.76 2.52
C VAL A 39 -11.38 6.64 2.90
N VAL A 40 -11.89 7.60 3.67
CA VAL A 40 -13.31 7.69 4.07
C VAL A 40 -13.83 9.06 3.64
N ALA A 41 -15.00 9.10 3.01
CA ALA A 41 -15.61 10.37 2.63
C ALA A 41 -16.25 11.01 3.87
N ALA A 42 -15.84 12.22 4.21
CA ALA A 42 -16.40 13.02 5.31
C ALA A 42 -17.90 13.29 5.15
N THR A 43 -18.43 13.27 3.92
CA THR A 43 -19.86 13.45 3.64
C THR A 43 -20.70 12.22 3.97
N ASP A 44 -20.09 11.03 3.91
CA ASP A 44 -20.80 9.75 3.92
C ASP A 44 -20.50 8.94 5.19
N GLY A 45 -19.36 9.19 5.83
CA GLY A 45 -18.87 8.43 6.98
C GLY A 45 -18.45 6.99 6.62
N PRO A 46 -18.24 6.13 7.62
CA PRO A 46 -17.90 4.72 7.40
C PRO A 46 -19.05 3.95 6.75
N MET A 47 -18.80 3.41 5.56
CA MET A 47 -19.78 2.60 4.82
C MET A 47 -19.55 1.10 5.05
N PRO A 48 -20.51 0.21 4.70
CA PRO A 48 -20.31 -1.23 4.81
C PRO A 48 -19.02 -1.73 4.14
N GLN A 49 -18.65 -1.16 2.99
CA GLN A 49 -17.38 -1.46 2.29
C GLN A 49 -16.15 -1.03 3.09
N THR A 50 -16.23 0.09 3.82
CA THR A 50 -15.16 0.53 4.74
C THR A 50 -14.91 -0.53 5.81
N LYS A 51 -15.98 -1.11 6.38
CA LYS A 51 -15.87 -2.18 7.38
C LYS A 51 -15.21 -3.43 6.80
N GLU A 52 -15.62 -3.84 5.60
CA GLU A 52 -15.01 -4.99 4.90
C GLU A 52 -13.51 -4.77 4.63
N HIS A 53 -13.10 -3.56 4.25
CA HIS A 53 -11.69 -3.23 4.05
C HIS A 53 -10.87 -3.29 5.33
N VAL A 54 -11.38 -2.74 6.42
CA VAL A 54 -10.68 -2.78 7.71
C VAL A 54 -10.53 -4.22 8.17
N LEU A 55 -11.59 -5.04 8.05
CA LEU A 55 -11.52 -6.46 8.36
C LEU A 55 -10.49 -7.20 7.50
N LEU A 56 -10.49 -6.97 6.18
CA LEU A 56 -9.54 -7.60 5.26
C LEU A 56 -8.10 -7.16 5.54
N ALA A 57 -7.87 -5.87 5.77
CA ALA A 57 -6.57 -5.33 6.15
C ALA A 57 -6.05 -6.01 7.43
N ARG A 58 -6.92 -6.25 8.41
CA ARG A 58 -6.56 -7.02 9.62
C ARG A 58 -6.22 -8.48 9.30
N GLN A 59 -7.04 -9.16 8.49
CA GLN A 59 -6.86 -10.58 8.15
C GLN A 59 -5.60 -10.85 7.33
N VAL A 60 -5.23 -9.95 6.43
CA VAL A 60 -4.00 -10.05 5.62
C VAL A 60 -2.76 -9.53 6.34
N GLY A 61 -2.92 -8.97 7.55
CA GLY A 61 -1.82 -8.57 8.42
C GLY A 61 -1.21 -7.21 8.11
N VAL A 62 -1.99 -6.26 7.57
CA VAL A 62 -1.54 -4.87 7.41
C VAL A 62 -1.24 -4.29 8.81
N PRO A 63 0.00 -3.84 9.08
CA PRO A 63 0.40 -3.51 10.45
C PRO A 63 0.01 -2.08 10.87
N TYR A 64 -0.04 -1.13 9.93
CA TYR A 64 -0.30 0.29 10.20
C TYR A 64 -1.34 0.86 9.24
N ILE A 65 -2.22 1.71 9.77
CA ILE A 65 -3.24 2.43 8.99
C ILE A 65 -3.16 3.92 9.29
N VAL A 66 -3.19 4.73 8.22
CA VAL A 66 -3.40 6.18 8.27
C VAL A 66 -4.75 6.47 7.62
N VAL A 67 -5.56 7.34 8.20
CA VAL A 67 -6.88 7.67 7.65
C VAL A 67 -6.82 8.99 6.88
N ALA A 68 -7.39 9.00 5.68
CA ALA A 68 -7.67 10.20 4.92
C ALA A 68 -9.18 10.46 4.91
N LEU A 69 -9.64 11.44 5.70
CA LEU A 69 -11.02 11.94 5.67
C LEU A 69 -11.18 12.86 4.46
N ASN A 70 -11.57 12.27 3.34
CA ASN A 70 -11.66 12.94 2.04
C ASN A 70 -12.98 13.68 1.85
N LYS A 71 -13.04 14.59 0.87
CA LYS A 71 -14.18 15.51 0.64
C LYS A 71 -14.46 16.43 1.83
N ALA A 72 -13.45 16.75 2.63
CA ALA A 72 -13.59 17.67 3.76
C ALA A 72 -14.01 19.09 3.29
N ASP A 73 -13.75 19.46 2.04
CA ASP A 73 -14.20 20.72 1.42
C ASP A 73 -15.73 20.81 1.23
N MET A 74 -16.44 19.69 1.33
CA MET A 74 -17.89 19.63 1.17
C MET A 74 -18.64 19.67 2.51
N VAL A 75 -17.92 19.72 3.63
CA VAL A 75 -18.48 19.72 4.99
C VAL A 75 -18.06 20.99 5.69
N ASP A 76 -18.99 21.94 5.83
CA ASP A 76 -18.74 23.26 6.43
C ASP A 76 -18.80 23.23 7.98
N ASP A 77 -19.30 22.14 8.56
CA ASP A 77 -19.51 21.98 10.01
C ASP A 77 -18.44 21.08 10.63
N GLU A 78 -17.63 21.67 11.51
CA GLU A 78 -16.54 20.97 12.20
C GLU A 78 -17.06 19.87 13.13
N GLU A 79 -18.25 20.02 13.72
CA GLU A 79 -18.84 18.99 14.59
C GLU A 79 -19.18 17.71 13.80
N ILE A 80 -19.57 17.85 12.53
CA ILE A 80 -19.83 16.71 11.65
C ILE A 80 -18.52 15.98 11.33
N LEU A 81 -17.44 16.72 11.08
CA LEU A 81 -16.13 16.12 10.81
C LEU A 81 -15.59 15.36 12.02
N GLU A 82 -15.73 15.93 13.22
CA GLU A 82 -15.34 15.27 14.47
C GLU A 82 -16.17 14.01 14.74
N LEU A 83 -17.48 14.05 14.45
CA LEU A 83 -18.35 12.88 14.58
C LEU A 83 -17.91 11.76 13.63
N VAL A 84 -17.67 12.07 12.36
CA VAL A 84 -17.22 11.07 11.38
C VAL A 84 -15.85 10.52 11.74
N GLU A 85 -14.93 11.36 12.23
CA GLU A 85 -13.64 10.91 12.74
C GLU A 85 -13.82 9.90 13.89
N LEU A 86 -14.68 10.21 14.86
CA LEU A 86 -14.97 9.32 15.98
C LEU A 86 -15.52 7.97 15.49
N GLU A 87 -16.48 7.96 14.56
CA GLU A 87 -17.03 6.72 13.98
C GLU A 87 -15.95 5.88 13.27
N VAL A 88 -15.00 6.51 12.58
CA VAL A 88 -13.88 5.81 11.94
C VAL A 88 -12.93 5.22 12.98
N ARG A 89 -12.63 5.96 14.05
CA ARG A 89 -11.76 5.49 15.15
C ARG A 89 -12.39 4.32 15.89
N GLU A 90 -13.69 4.36 16.16
CA GLU A 90 -14.44 3.26 16.75
C GLU A 90 -14.41 2.02 15.84
N LEU A 91 -14.64 2.18 14.54
CA LEU A 91 -14.55 1.09 13.57
C LEU A 91 -13.16 0.44 13.54
N LEU A 92 -12.10 1.24 13.54
CA LEU A 92 -10.73 0.74 13.55
C LEU A 92 -10.42 0.00 14.86
N SER A 93 -10.89 0.52 15.98
CA SER A 93 -10.76 -0.13 17.29
C SER A 93 -11.51 -1.46 17.37
N GLU A 94 -12.71 -1.56 16.78
CA GLU A 94 -13.49 -2.80 16.70
C GLU A 94 -12.70 -3.94 16.04
N TYR A 95 -11.85 -3.62 15.05
CA TYR A 95 -11.01 -4.57 14.33
C TYR A 95 -9.55 -4.57 14.78
N GLU A 96 -9.29 -4.19 16.04
CA GLU A 96 -8.00 -4.29 16.72
C GLU A 96 -6.86 -3.43 16.11
N PHE A 97 -7.22 -2.36 15.40
CA PHE A 97 -6.30 -1.27 15.09
C PHE A 97 -6.29 -0.23 16.23
N PRO A 98 -5.19 0.54 16.41
CA PRO A 98 -5.10 1.55 17.45
C PRO A 98 -5.91 2.81 17.07
N GLY A 99 -7.24 2.71 17.10
CA GLY A 99 -8.15 3.76 16.64
C GLY A 99 -7.95 5.11 17.32
N ASP A 100 -7.58 5.13 18.61
CA ASP A 100 -7.36 6.37 19.36
C ASP A 100 -6.02 7.05 19.02
N ASP A 101 -5.00 6.27 18.68
CA ASP A 101 -3.62 6.78 18.50
C ASP A 101 -3.22 6.98 17.03
N LEU A 102 -4.00 6.45 16.09
CA LEU A 102 -3.67 6.54 14.66
C LEU A 102 -3.94 7.95 14.09
N PRO A 103 -3.16 8.38 13.08
CA PRO A 103 -3.37 9.66 12.43
C PRO A 103 -4.61 9.65 11.53
N VAL A 104 -5.43 10.69 11.68
CA VAL A 104 -6.55 11.01 10.80
C VAL A 104 -6.28 12.38 10.19
N VAL A 105 -6.25 12.46 8.86
CA VAL A 105 -5.97 13.70 8.14
C VAL A 105 -7.15 14.07 7.27
N LYS A 106 -7.67 15.28 7.48
CA LYS A 106 -8.72 15.89 6.65
C LYS A 106 -8.13 16.30 5.31
N VAL A 107 -8.69 15.83 4.21
CA VAL A 107 -8.19 16.10 2.86
C VAL A 107 -9.33 16.41 1.89
N SER A 108 -9.00 17.14 0.83
CA SER A 108 -9.82 17.20 -0.38
C SER A 108 -8.95 16.84 -1.57
N ALA A 109 -9.00 15.58 -1.98
CA ALA A 109 -8.21 15.10 -3.11
C ALA A 109 -8.59 15.83 -4.41
N LEU A 110 -9.86 16.19 -4.58
CA LEU A 110 -10.32 16.91 -5.77
C LEU A 110 -9.76 18.34 -5.80
N LYS A 111 -9.92 19.11 -4.72
CA LYS A 111 -9.41 20.49 -4.66
C LYS A 111 -7.88 20.54 -4.76
N ALA A 112 -7.20 19.61 -4.12
CA ALA A 112 -5.75 19.45 -4.26
C ALA A 112 -5.35 19.22 -5.72
N LEU A 113 -6.06 18.36 -6.44
CA LEU A 113 -5.80 18.08 -7.85
C LEU A 113 -6.13 19.27 -8.77
N GLU A 114 -7.14 20.07 -8.41
CA GLU A 114 -7.49 21.33 -9.09
C GLU A 114 -6.44 22.45 -8.86
N GLY A 115 -5.45 22.22 -7.99
CA GLY A 115 -4.36 23.15 -7.71
C GLY A 115 -4.64 24.11 -6.56
N ASP A 116 -5.64 23.83 -5.73
CA ASP A 116 -5.85 24.56 -4.49
C ASP A 116 -4.66 24.35 -3.53
N LYS A 117 -4.10 25.44 -3.01
CA LYS A 117 -2.90 25.38 -2.18
C LYS A 117 -3.15 24.80 -0.80
N GLU A 118 -4.30 25.10 -0.21
CA GLU A 118 -4.66 24.64 1.14
C GLU A 118 -4.89 23.13 1.11
N TRP A 119 -5.71 22.67 0.17
CA TRP A 119 -5.95 21.24 0.01
C TRP A 119 -4.74 20.49 -0.55
N GLY A 120 -3.92 21.14 -1.38
CA GLY A 120 -2.62 20.61 -1.77
C GLY A 120 -1.71 20.34 -0.56
N GLN A 121 -1.69 21.24 0.42
CA GLN A 121 -0.94 21.05 1.66
C GLN A 121 -1.51 19.87 2.48
N SER A 122 -2.83 19.70 2.54
CA SER A 122 -3.44 18.58 3.27
C SER A 122 -2.97 17.20 2.77
N VAL A 123 -2.69 17.04 1.47
CA VAL A 123 -2.14 15.80 0.89
C VAL A 123 -0.67 15.60 1.31
N LEU A 124 0.10 16.68 1.43
CA LEU A 124 1.46 16.62 1.95
C LEU A 124 1.46 16.26 3.44
N ASP A 125 0.52 16.81 4.21
CA ASP A 125 0.36 16.49 5.63
C ASP A 125 -0.07 15.04 5.84
N LEU A 126 -0.93 14.49 4.96
CA LEU A 126 -1.24 13.06 4.91
C LEU A 126 0.03 12.22 4.69
N MET A 127 0.85 12.59 3.72
CA MET A 127 2.11 11.86 3.45
C MET A 127 3.13 12.02 4.59
N LYS A 128 3.14 13.15 5.28
CA LYS A 128 3.94 13.34 6.49
C LYS A 128 3.47 12.41 7.61
N ALA A 129 2.16 12.29 7.82
CA ALA A 129 1.61 11.35 8.80
C ALA A 129 2.00 9.89 8.46
N VAL A 130 2.01 9.53 7.17
CA VAL A 130 2.51 8.24 6.68
C VAL A 130 4.01 8.06 6.99
N ASP A 131 4.85 9.06 6.69
CA ASP A 131 6.28 9.03 6.99
C ASP A 131 6.56 8.86 8.51
N GLU A 132 5.77 9.49 9.37
CA GLU A 132 5.96 9.49 10.82
C GLU A 132 5.40 8.24 11.51
N ASN A 133 4.27 7.71 11.06
CA ASN A 133 3.54 6.66 11.77
C ASN A 133 3.73 5.25 11.21
N ILE A 134 4.13 5.12 9.94
CA ILE A 134 4.49 3.83 9.36
C ILE A 134 6.01 3.67 9.54
N PRO A 135 6.49 2.73 10.37
CA PRO A 135 7.92 2.49 10.50
C PRO A 135 8.51 2.02 9.19
N GLN A 136 9.75 2.40 8.93
CA GLN A 136 10.49 1.82 7.82
C GLN A 136 10.67 0.31 8.10
N PRO A 137 10.22 -0.58 7.20
CA PRO A 137 10.35 -2.01 7.43
C PRO A 137 11.83 -2.39 7.47
N GLU A 138 12.20 -3.23 8.44
CA GLU A 138 13.53 -3.83 8.47
C GLU A 138 13.71 -4.72 7.23
N ARG A 139 14.73 -4.42 6.44
CA ARG A 139 15.07 -5.23 5.26
C ARG A 139 16.12 -6.25 5.66
N ASP A 140 15.76 -7.51 5.60
CA ASP A 140 16.65 -8.64 5.85
C ASP A 140 17.63 -8.90 4.69
N VAL A 141 18.46 -7.91 4.36
CA VAL A 141 19.36 -7.96 3.19
C VAL A 141 20.46 -9.03 3.30
N ASP A 142 20.81 -9.42 4.52
CA ASP A 142 21.85 -10.42 4.78
C ASP A 142 21.34 -11.87 4.67
N LYS A 143 20.02 -12.07 4.54
CA LYS A 143 19.43 -13.42 4.38
C LYS A 143 19.51 -13.88 2.91
N PRO A 144 19.40 -15.20 2.64
CA PRO A 144 19.31 -15.69 1.27
C PRO A 144 18.11 -15.10 0.53
N PHE A 145 18.30 -14.74 -0.73
CA PHE A 145 17.27 -14.17 -1.60
C PHE A 145 15.98 -15.00 -1.58
N LEU A 146 14.85 -14.32 -1.38
CA LEU A 146 13.53 -14.88 -1.51
C LEU A 146 12.57 -13.81 -2.02
N MET A 147 11.83 -14.13 -3.07
CA MET A 147 10.82 -13.26 -3.66
C MET A 147 9.58 -14.10 -4.01
N PRO A 148 8.44 -13.87 -3.35
CA PRO A 148 7.16 -14.42 -3.79
C PRO A 148 6.82 -13.92 -5.20
N ILE A 149 6.39 -14.82 -6.08
CA ILE A 149 5.97 -14.47 -7.44
C ILE A 149 4.50 -14.05 -7.40
N GLU A 150 4.22 -12.82 -7.81
CA GLU A 150 2.87 -12.27 -7.97
C GLU A 150 2.28 -12.57 -9.35
N ASP A 151 3.03 -12.28 -10.41
CA ASP A 151 2.56 -12.48 -11.78
C ASP A 151 3.73 -12.80 -12.72
N VAL A 152 3.40 -13.44 -13.85
CA VAL A 152 4.35 -13.91 -14.86
C VAL A 152 3.95 -13.41 -16.25
N PHE A 153 4.85 -12.65 -16.87
CA PHE A 153 4.69 -12.11 -18.22
C PHE A 153 5.68 -12.76 -19.18
N THR A 154 5.30 -12.86 -20.45
CA THR A 154 6.24 -13.18 -21.53
C THR A 154 6.39 -11.96 -22.40
N ILE A 155 7.59 -11.38 -22.44
CA ILE A 155 7.90 -10.19 -23.22
C ILE A 155 8.72 -10.60 -24.44
N THR A 156 8.18 -10.32 -25.63
CA THR A 156 8.86 -10.60 -26.91
C THR A 156 10.25 -9.95 -26.93
N GLY A 157 11.29 -10.76 -27.17
CA GLY A 157 12.67 -10.29 -27.23
C GLY A 157 13.39 -10.14 -25.88
N ARG A 158 12.70 -10.27 -24.74
CA ARG A 158 13.32 -10.29 -23.40
C ARG A 158 13.19 -11.64 -22.68
N GLY A 159 12.11 -12.37 -22.94
CA GLY A 159 11.82 -13.66 -22.31
C GLY A 159 10.75 -13.58 -21.24
N THR A 160 10.78 -14.51 -20.29
CA THR A 160 9.84 -14.57 -19.18
C THR A 160 10.24 -13.59 -18.08
N VAL A 161 9.31 -12.75 -17.65
CA VAL A 161 9.47 -11.80 -16.56
C VAL A 161 8.54 -12.21 -15.43
N VAL A 162 9.10 -12.40 -14.24
CA VAL A 162 8.35 -12.61 -13.01
C VAL A 162 8.32 -11.30 -12.22
N THR A 163 7.20 -11.01 -11.58
CA THR A 163 7.02 -9.81 -10.76
C THR A 163 6.74 -10.19 -9.31
N GLY A 164 7.15 -9.34 -8.38
CA GLY A 164 6.96 -9.53 -6.95
C GLY A 164 7.81 -8.56 -6.12
N ARG A 165 7.53 -8.48 -4.82
CA ARG A 165 8.41 -7.80 -3.85
C ARG A 165 9.42 -8.79 -3.27
N ILE A 166 10.68 -8.39 -3.22
CA ILE A 166 11.72 -9.16 -2.52
C ILE A 166 11.39 -9.15 -1.02
N GLU A 167 11.20 -10.33 -0.45
CA GLU A 167 10.90 -10.49 0.98
C GLU A 167 12.17 -10.39 1.82
N ARG A 168 13.27 -10.93 1.30
CA ARG A 168 14.59 -10.91 1.96
C ARG A 168 15.73 -11.15 0.99
N GLY A 169 16.93 -10.78 1.42
CA GLY A 169 18.15 -10.89 0.64
C GLY A 169 18.27 -9.85 -0.46
N ILE A 170 19.34 -9.99 -1.26
CA ILE A 170 19.63 -9.18 -2.43
C ILE A 170 19.77 -10.14 -3.61
N LEU A 171 19.33 -9.70 -4.79
CA LEU A 171 19.50 -10.44 -6.03
C LEU A 171 20.28 -9.59 -7.02
N LYS A 172 21.33 -10.15 -7.60
CA LYS A 172 22.13 -9.46 -8.63
C LYS A 172 21.90 -10.03 -10.00
N VAL A 173 22.05 -9.18 -11.02
CA VAL A 173 22.02 -9.66 -12.40
C VAL A 173 23.13 -10.69 -12.61
N ASN A 174 22.80 -11.78 -13.33
CA ASN A 174 23.59 -12.98 -13.57
C ASN A 174 23.69 -13.97 -12.40
N GLU A 175 23.02 -13.75 -11.28
CA GLU A 175 22.92 -14.77 -10.23
C GLU A 175 21.96 -15.90 -10.63
N THR A 176 22.26 -17.09 -10.11
CA THR A 176 21.42 -18.28 -10.28
C THR A 176 20.39 -18.35 -9.17
N VAL A 177 19.13 -18.57 -9.53
CA VAL A 177 18.01 -18.70 -8.61
C VAL A 177 17.26 -20.01 -8.84
N ASP A 178 16.67 -20.55 -7.77
CA ASP A 178 15.79 -21.71 -7.83
C ASP A 178 14.33 -21.25 -7.72
N ILE A 179 13.51 -21.60 -8.70
CA ILE A 179 12.06 -21.48 -8.63
C ILE A 179 11.54 -22.70 -7.87
N VAL A 180 10.98 -22.46 -6.68
CA VAL A 180 10.52 -23.49 -5.74
C VAL A 180 9.02 -23.33 -5.45
N GLY A 181 8.31 -24.44 -5.25
CA GLY A 181 6.89 -24.47 -4.92
C GLY A 181 5.99 -24.97 -6.05
N ILE A 182 4.81 -25.50 -5.68
CA ILE A 182 3.78 -26.13 -6.54
C ILE A 182 4.26 -27.40 -7.27
N LYS A 183 5.38 -27.34 -7.98
CA LYS A 183 6.03 -28.48 -8.65
C LYS A 183 6.99 -29.20 -7.70
N THR A 184 7.14 -30.50 -7.90
CA THR A 184 7.97 -31.37 -7.05
C THR A 184 9.46 -31.16 -7.28
N GLU A 185 9.85 -30.83 -8.52
CA GLU A 185 11.23 -30.51 -8.87
C GLU A 185 11.44 -28.99 -8.88
N LYS A 186 12.56 -28.55 -8.30
CA LYS A 186 13.00 -27.16 -8.40
C LYS A 186 13.54 -26.88 -9.81
N THR A 187 13.23 -25.70 -10.33
CA THR A 187 13.77 -25.24 -11.61
C THR A 187 14.84 -24.20 -11.36
N THR A 188 16.09 -24.51 -11.69
CA THR A 188 17.21 -23.57 -11.59
C THR A 188 17.26 -22.71 -12.86
N THR A 189 17.41 -21.40 -12.71
CA THR A 189 17.54 -20.45 -13.82
C THR A 189 18.49 -19.31 -13.46
N THR A 190 18.90 -18.52 -14.44
CA THR A 190 19.77 -17.35 -14.25
C THR A 190 18.97 -16.06 -14.45
N VAL A 191 19.19 -15.10 -13.57
CA VAL A 191 18.58 -13.77 -13.67
C VAL A 191 19.32 -12.95 -14.72
N THR A 192 18.63 -12.58 -15.79
CA THR A 192 19.24 -11.86 -16.93
C THR A 192 19.01 -10.35 -16.88
N GLY A 193 18.16 -9.87 -15.98
CA GLY A 193 17.90 -8.45 -15.77
C GLY A 193 16.95 -8.22 -14.60
N ILE A 194 17.06 -7.05 -13.98
CA ILE A 194 16.19 -6.59 -12.89
C ILE A 194 15.62 -5.23 -13.32
N GLU A 195 14.31 -5.05 -13.18
CA GLU A 195 13.63 -3.82 -13.58
C GLU A 195 12.62 -3.39 -12.52
N MET A 196 12.61 -2.12 -12.18
CA MET A 196 11.62 -1.49 -11.31
C MET A 196 11.06 -0.25 -12.02
N PHE A 197 9.74 -0.20 -12.23
CA PHE A 197 9.05 0.93 -12.88
C PHE A 197 9.73 1.43 -14.17
N ARG A 198 10.11 0.52 -15.08
CA ARG A 198 10.80 0.80 -16.36
C ARG A 198 12.24 1.31 -16.23
N LYS A 199 12.84 1.21 -15.04
CA LYS A 199 14.25 1.51 -14.77
C LYS A 199 14.99 0.19 -14.58
N LEU A 200 16.09 0.01 -15.30
CA LEU A 200 16.97 -1.14 -15.11
C LEU A 200 17.80 -0.95 -13.84
N LEU A 201 17.87 -2.02 -13.04
CA LEU A 201 18.64 -2.07 -11.80
C LEU A 201 19.76 -3.10 -11.93
N ASN A 202 20.84 -2.89 -11.18
CA ASN A 202 21.98 -3.81 -11.11
C ASN A 202 21.86 -4.82 -9.95
N GLU A 203 21.18 -4.40 -8.88
CA GLU A 203 20.85 -5.14 -7.66
C GLU A 203 19.59 -4.56 -7.01
#